data_AF-A0A2H0LW83-F1
#
_entry.id   AF-A0A2H0LW83-F1
#
_cell.length_a   1.000
_cell.length_b   1.000
_cell.length_c   1.000
_cell.angle_alpha   90.00
_cell.angle_beta   90.00
_cell.angle_gamma   90.00
#
_symmetry.space_group_name_H-M   'P 1'
#
loop_
_entity.id
_entity.type
_entity.pdbx_description
1 polymer ?
#
loop_
_entity_poly.entity_id
_entity_poly.type
_entity_poly.pdbx_seq_one_letter_code
_entity_poly.pdbx_strand_id
1 'polypeptide(L)'
;MQRITYELDPHNNFVINKGGKKTSLAKFRRLIYGEFKIDKKNNLSYDVKSPVSESEDIPHQLKLNGEWSLSKNHDLRLSLNKEGRRTFGDKITLRGQIIEAGANSLLFALTSQTKRNTHSVYLLNFKGVWQADKNNRLSFHIKKENSGRDILYFNGAWQIDKNQQIIYKYEKAVLLRKTKKIHTLVFKGHWDIAKKLRLLYYLDKSTDSAFDFKASAALPREGYIKYELGIGVSDRKAPVRRVVTLYGRWRLKKDAGLLFEVEYAGKKPKAIIFGAEARLTDRDIFSFRLKNDIENKDLGMNIELRHGIFNREGEAFLRFLKLRRESAVYVGAGLRW
;
A
#
# COMPACT_ATOMS: atom_id res chain seq x y z
N MET A 1 -29.49 -22.44 30.33
CA MET A 1 -29.01 -21.05 30.20
C MET A 1 -29.29 -20.56 28.78
N GLN A 2 -30.01 -19.44 28.62
CA GLN A 2 -30.16 -18.83 27.29
C GLN A 2 -28.81 -18.24 26.86
N ARG A 3 -28.33 -18.61 25.68
CA ARG A 3 -27.06 -18.12 25.15
C ARG A 3 -27.23 -16.69 24.64
N ILE A 4 -26.47 -15.76 25.21
CA ILE A 4 -26.44 -14.37 24.76
C ILE A 4 -25.75 -14.31 23.41
N THR A 5 -26.37 -13.61 22.45
CA THR A 5 -25.79 -13.32 21.14
C THR A 5 -25.65 -11.83 20.95
N TYR A 6 -24.54 -11.43 20.35
CA TYR A 6 -24.15 -10.05 20.13
C TYR A 6 -24.13 -9.76 18.63
N GLU A 7 -24.59 -8.58 18.24
CA GLU A 7 -24.57 -8.10 16.85
C GLU A 7 -24.05 -6.66 16.82
N LEU A 8 -23.45 -6.25 15.70
CA LEU A 8 -23.24 -4.82 15.42
C LEU A 8 -24.41 -4.26 14.63
N ASP A 9 -25.00 -3.19 15.14
CA ASP A 9 -26.00 -2.43 14.41
C ASP A 9 -25.37 -1.63 13.23
N PRO A 10 -26.18 -0.99 12.38
CA PRO A 10 -25.69 -0.15 11.29
C PRO A 10 -24.78 1.03 11.69
N HIS A 11 -24.75 1.40 12.97
CA HIS A 11 -23.98 2.47 13.58
C HIS A 11 -22.77 1.95 14.37
N ASN A 12 -22.34 0.70 14.13
CA ASN A 12 -21.23 0.04 14.84
C ASN A 12 -21.43 -0.07 16.35
N ASN A 13 -22.67 -0.15 16.82
CA ASN A 13 -22.94 -0.38 18.22
C ASN A 13 -23.17 -1.86 18.51
N PHE A 14 -22.65 -2.35 19.63
CA PHE A 14 -22.98 -3.70 20.09
C PHE A 14 -24.39 -3.75 20.66
N VAL A 15 -25.20 -4.68 20.15
CA VAL A 15 -26.53 -4.97 20.66
C VAL A 15 -26.64 -6.41 21.11
N ILE A 16 -27.31 -6.62 22.24
CA ILE A 16 -27.69 -7.95 22.72
C ILE A 16 -29.00 -8.34 22.08
N ASN A 17 -29.03 -9.53 21.52
CA ASN A 17 -30.24 -10.19 21.05
C ASN A 17 -30.59 -11.33 22.01
N LYS A 18 -31.60 -11.11 22.87
CA LYS A 18 -32.19 -12.18 23.69
C LYS A 18 -33.27 -12.89 22.86
N GLY A 19 -32.98 -14.11 22.42
CA GLY A 19 -33.96 -14.95 21.73
C GLY A 19 -35.05 -15.43 22.70
N GLY A 20 -36.18 -14.72 22.76
CA GLY A 20 -37.40 -15.21 23.41
C GLY A 20 -38.19 -16.14 22.48
N LYS A 21 -38.72 -17.25 23.01
CA LYS A 21 -39.67 -18.11 22.28
C LYS A 21 -40.90 -17.28 21.88
N LYS A 22 -41.26 -17.30 20.59
CA LYS A 22 -42.55 -16.88 20.00
C LYS A 22 -43.33 -15.83 20.82
N THR A 23 -42.90 -14.57 20.76
CA THR A 23 -43.78 -13.44 21.09
C THR A 23 -43.78 -12.47 19.93
N SER A 24 -44.97 -12.11 19.46
CA SER A 24 -45.28 -11.18 18.35
C SER A 24 -44.86 -9.72 18.61
N LEU A 25 -44.01 -9.47 19.60
CA LEU A 25 -43.50 -8.15 19.98
C LEU A 25 -42.06 -7.96 19.49
N ALA A 26 -41.77 -6.75 19.03
CA ALA A 26 -40.47 -6.36 18.47
C ALA A 26 -39.31 -6.81 19.39
N LYS A 27 -38.33 -7.52 18.81
CA LYS A 27 -37.11 -7.98 19.48
C LYS A 27 -36.48 -6.81 20.25
N PHE A 28 -36.46 -6.89 21.58
CA PHE A 28 -35.76 -5.90 22.42
C PHE A 28 -34.25 -6.01 22.19
N ARG A 29 -33.72 -5.16 21.31
CA ARG A 29 -32.27 -4.98 21.11
C ARG A 29 -31.75 -4.05 22.20
N ARG A 30 -30.90 -4.57 23.09
CA ARG A 30 -30.29 -3.76 24.16
C ARG A 30 -28.90 -3.31 23.73
N LEU A 31 -28.67 -2.00 23.74
CA LEU A 31 -27.38 -1.39 23.42
C LEU A 31 -26.38 -1.59 24.56
N ILE A 32 -25.18 -2.08 24.22
CA ILE A 32 -24.02 -2.14 25.13
C ILE A 32 -23.11 -0.96 24.79
N TYR A 33 -22.71 -0.20 25.81
CA TYR A 33 -21.77 0.90 25.65
C TYR A 33 -20.36 0.44 25.96
N GLY A 34 -19.42 0.93 25.16
CA GLY A 34 -18.05 0.49 25.22
C GLY A 34 -17.21 1.09 24.11
N GLU A 35 -15.95 0.67 24.03
CA GLU A 35 -14.96 1.20 23.11
C GLU A 35 -14.30 0.09 22.30
N PHE A 36 -14.13 0.33 20.99
CA PHE A 36 -13.31 -0.56 20.19
C PHE A 36 -11.84 -0.27 20.41
N LYS A 37 -11.07 -1.32 20.66
CA LYS A 37 -9.61 -1.27 20.77
C LYS A 37 -8.98 -2.35 19.91
N ILE A 38 -7.83 -2.01 19.35
CA ILE A 38 -6.95 -2.97 18.70
C ILE A 38 -5.63 -3.04 19.47
N ASP A 39 -5.19 -4.25 19.78
CA ASP A 39 -3.92 -4.44 20.48
C ASP A 39 -2.72 -4.38 19.52
N LYS A 40 -1.51 -4.54 20.06
CA LYS A 40 -0.26 -4.55 19.27
C LYS A 40 -0.16 -5.71 18.27
N LYS A 41 -1.02 -6.72 18.40
CA LYS A 41 -1.08 -7.94 17.59
C LYS A 41 -2.26 -7.92 16.63
N ASN A 42 -2.91 -6.76 16.49
CA ASN A 42 -4.08 -6.52 15.64
C ASN A 42 -5.33 -7.32 16.03
N ASN A 43 -5.45 -7.74 17.30
CA ASN A 43 -6.66 -8.36 17.82
C ASN A 43 -7.67 -7.29 18.21
N LEU A 44 -8.92 -7.48 17.79
CA LEU A 44 -10.01 -6.57 18.13
C LEU A 44 -10.58 -6.92 19.50
N SER A 45 -10.84 -5.91 20.30
CA SER A 45 -11.57 -6.00 21.55
C SER A 45 -12.61 -4.89 21.64
N TYR A 46 -13.67 -5.16 22.41
CA TYR A 46 -14.64 -4.17 22.80
C TYR A 46 -14.71 -4.11 24.32
N ASP A 47 -14.29 -2.97 24.88
CA ASP A 47 -14.25 -2.75 26.33
C ASP A 47 -15.58 -2.13 26.78
N VAL A 48 -16.35 -2.84 27.60
CA VAL A 48 -17.68 -2.44 28.06
C VAL A 48 -17.56 -1.42 29.20
N LYS A 49 -18.13 -0.22 29.03
CA LYS A 49 -18.00 0.90 30.00
C LYS A 49 -18.82 0.73 31.27
N SER A 50 -19.95 0.03 31.20
CA SER A 50 -20.77 -0.23 32.40
C SER A 50 -21.51 -1.55 32.22
N PRO A 51 -21.45 -2.47 33.21
CA PRO A 51 -22.25 -3.67 33.18
C PRO A 51 -23.72 -3.29 33.11
N VAL A 52 -24.39 -3.90 32.16
CA VAL A 52 -25.73 -3.57 31.76
C VAL A 52 -26.65 -4.34 32.73
N SER A 53 -26.86 -3.77 33.94
CA SER A 53 -27.53 -4.35 35.13
C SER A 53 -26.84 -5.56 35.79
N GLU A 54 -26.88 -5.65 37.13
CA GLU A 54 -26.26 -6.71 37.95
C GLU A 54 -26.70 -8.15 37.63
N SER A 55 -27.80 -8.31 36.87
CA SER A 55 -28.40 -9.59 36.53
C SER A 55 -27.93 -10.21 35.21
N GLU A 56 -27.07 -9.53 34.44
CA GLU A 56 -26.53 -10.03 33.17
C GLU A 56 -25.01 -10.24 33.28
N ASP A 57 -24.57 -11.50 33.15
CA ASP A 57 -23.16 -11.91 33.12
C ASP A 57 -22.50 -11.50 31.78
N ILE A 58 -22.36 -10.19 31.59
CA ILE A 58 -21.70 -9.57 30.43
C ILE A 58 -20.25 -9.30 30.83
N PRO A 59 -19.27 -9.86 30.10
CA PRO A 59 -17.88 -9.62 30.42
C PRO A 59 -17.51 -8.16 30.18
N HIS A 60 -16.61 -7.62 31.02
CA HIS A 60 -16.06 -6.27 30.86
C HIS A 60 -15.32 -6.07 29.54
N GLN A 61 -14.87 -7.16 28.90
CA GLN A 61 -14.20 -7.12 27.62
C GLN A 61 -14.67 -8.26 26.72
N LEU A 62 -15.05 -7.92 25.50
CA LEU A 62 -15.38 -8.87 24.43
C LEU A 62 -14.18 -8.97 23.49
N LYS A 63 -13.45 -10.09 23.52
CA LYS A 63 -12.35 -10.37 22.58
C LYS A 63 -12.89 -10.98 21.30
N LEU A 64 -12.50 -10.40 20.16
CA LEU A 64 -13.00 -10.74 18.84
C LEU A 64 -11.85 -11.26 17.99
N ASN A 65 -11.74 -12.59 17.93
CA ASN A 65 -10.68 -13.29 17.21
C ASN A 65 -11.20 -13.78 15.86
N GLY A 66 -10.48 -13.46 14.79
CA GLY A 66 -10.90 -13.82 13.43
C GLY A 66 -9.91 -13.35 12.38
N GLU A 67 -10.29 -13.49 11.12
CA GLU A 67 -9.53 -13.07 9.94
C GLU A 67 -10.07 -11.75 9.38
N TRP A 68 -9.18 -10.77 9.28
CA TRP A 68 -9.45 -9.48 8.68
C TRP A 68 -9.52 -9.55 7.17
N SER A 69 -10.45 -8.80 6.60
CA SER A 69 -10.59 -8.58 5.17
C SER A 69 -11.19 -7.20 4.91
N LEU A 70 -11.03 -6.70 3.70
CA LEU A 70 -11.63 -5.44 3.26
C LEU A 70 -12.84 -5.73 2.37
N SER A 71 -13.97 -5.10 2.66
CA SER A 71 -15.16 -5.17 1.80
C SER A 71 -14.98 -4.39 0.50
N LYS A 72 -15.89 -4.56 -0.47
CA LYS A 72 -15.92 -3.72 -1.68
C LYS A 72 -16.15 -2.22 -1.39
N ASN A 73 -16.76 -1.90 -0.25
CA ASN A 73 -17.03 -0.53 0.22
C ASN A 73 -15.95 -0.02 1.19
N HIS A 74 -14.80 -0.71 1.27
CA HIS A 74 -13.70 -0.39 2.17
C HIS A 74 -14.12 -0.40 3.64
N ASP A 75 -15.06 -1.26 4.01
CA ASP A 75 -15.34 -1.60 5.41
C ASP A 75 -14.42 -2.72 5.86
N LEU A 76 -13.98 -2.67 7.11
CA LEU A 76 -13.25 -3.77 7.71
C LEU A 76 -14.20 -4.89 8.08
N ARG A 77 -13.86 -6.11 7.68
CA ARG A 77 -14.62 -7.32 7.99
C ARG A 77 -13.74 -8.27 8.77
N LEU A 78 -14.24 -8.73 9.92
CA LEU A 78 -13.60 -9.74 10.74
C LEU A 78 -14.44 -11.02 10.64
N SER A 79 -13.90 -12.05 9.98
CA SER A 79 -14.52 -13.37 9.92
C SER A 79 -14.11 -14.16 11.15
N LEU A 80 -15.05 -14.44 12.05
CA LEU A 80 -14.74 -14.94 13.38
C LEU A 80 -14.37 -16.42 13.37
N ASN A 81 -13.54 -16.83 14.34
CA ASN A 81 -13.21 -18.23 14.58
C ASN A 81 -14.39 -19.02 15.19
N LYS A 82 -14.28 -20.34 15.33
CA LYS A 82 -15.36 -21.21 15.83
C LYS A 82 -15.95 -20.75 17.17
N GLU A 83 -15.12 -20.21 18.07
CA GLU A 83 -15.56 -19.71 19.38
C GLU A 83 -16.35 -18.41 19.25
N GLY A 84 -15.82 -17.42 18.53
CA GLY A 84 -16.49 -16.15 18.28
C GLY A 84 -17.80 -16.31 17.52
N ARG A 85 -17.87 -17.25 16.57
CA ARG A 85 -19.09 -17.55 15.79
C ARG A 85 -20.30 -17.86 16.64
N ARG A 86 -20.08 -18.56 17.75
CA ARG A 86 -21.16 -18.97 18.65
C ARG A 86 -21.79 -17.81 19.41
N THR A 87 -21.10 -16.67 19.47
CA THR A 87 -21.48 -15.51 20.29
C THR A 87 -21.83 -14.30 19.42
N PHE A 88 -21.15 -14.13 18.28
CA PHE A 88 -21.24 -12.92 17.44
C PHE A 88 -21.67 -13.21 15.99
N GLY A 89 -21.95 -14.48 15.66
CA GLY A 89 -22.19 -14.92 14.27
C GLY A 89 -20.91 -14.99 13.44
N ASP A 90 -21.05 -15.21 12.14
CA ASP A 90 -19.89 -15.53 11.28
C ASP A 90 -18.93 -14.36 11.03
N LYS A 91 -19.47 -13.15 10.93
CA LYS A 91 -18.72 -11.98 10.47
C LYS A 91 -19.17 -10.72 11.19
N ILE A 92 -18.19 -9.92 11.60
CA ILE A 92 -18.38 -8.56 12.08
C ILE A 92 -17.94 -7.60 10.98
N THR A 93 -18.77 -6.61 10.65
CA THR A 93 -18.41 -5.55 9.71
C THR A 93 -18.32 -4.22 10.44
N LEU A 94 -17.11 -3.65 10.51
CA LEU A 94 -16.85 -2.32 11.04
C LEU A 94 -16.94 -1.30 9.91
N ARG A 95 -17.98 -0.47 9.96
CA ARG A 95 -18.22 0.59 8.99
C ARG A 95 -17.44 1.83 9.37
N GLY A 96 -16.59 2.29 8.47
CA GLY A 96 -15.71 3.42 8.76
C GLY A 96 -14.94 3.87 7.53
N GLN A 97 -13.82 4.52 7.73
CA GLN A 97 -12.99 5.05 6.65
C GLN A 97 -11.52 4.82 6.96
N ILE A 98 -10.75 4.52 5.92
CA ILE A 98 -9.30 4.53 5.99
C ILE A 98 -8.87 5.99 5.97
N ILE A 99 -8.13 6.40 6.99
CA ILE A 99 -7.65 7.78 7.17
C ILE A 99 -6.24 7.92 6.61
N GLU A 100 -5.38 6.95 6.89
CA GLU A 100 -3.96 7.06 6.60
C GLU A 100 -3.34 5.69 6.28
N ALA A 101 -2.38 5.70 5.36
CA ALA A 101 -1.50 4.59 5.05
C ALA A 101 -0.05 4.99 5.37
N GLY A 102 0.43 4.56 6.53
CA GLY A 102 1.83 4.73 6.93
C GLY A 102 2.70 3.57 6.43
N ALA A 103 4.02 3.69 6.55
CA ALA A 103 4.95 2.68 6.04
C ALA A 103 4.65 1.27 6.58
N ASN A 104 4.31 1.09 7.86
CA ASN A 104 3.94 -0.22 8.43
C ASN A 104 2.60 -0.21 9.14
N SER A 105 1.73 0.71 8.73
CA SER A 105 0.44 0.87 9.39
C SER A 105 -0.68 1.32 8.48
N LEU A 106 -1.88 0.94 8.88
CA LEU A 106 -3.14 1.41 8.31
C LEU A 106 -4.00 1.96 9.43
N LEU A 107 -4.35 3.25 9.34
CA LEU A 107 -5.23 3.90 10.31
C LEU A 107 -6.67 3.90 9.78
N PHE A 108 -7.57 3.29 10.54
CA PHE A 108 -8.99 3.24 10.22
C PHE A 108 -9.80 3.95 11.30
N ALA A 109 -10.68 4.85 10.91
CA ALA A 109 -11.61 5.52 11.81
C ALA A 109 -13.01 4.91 11.65
N LEU A 110 -13.63 4.55 12.76
CA LEU A 110 -15.04 4.16 12.79
C LEU A 110 -15.81 5.06 13.76
N THR A 111 -17.06 5.36 13.41
CA THR A 111 -17.94 6.19 14.23
C THR A 111 -19.05 5.33 14.80
N SER A 112 -19.35 5.52 16.08
CA SER A 112 -20.48 4.93 16.78
C SER A 112 -21.41 6.04 17.28
N GLN A 113 -22.71 5.74 17.34
CA GLN A 113 -23.74 6.68 17.78
C GLN A 113 -24.40 6.17 19.07
N THR A 114 -24.41 6.99 20.12
CA THR A 114 -25.07 6.63 21.39
C THR A 114 -26.50 7.17 21.47
N LYS A 115 -27.28 6.76 22.51
CA LYS A 115 -28.67 7.19 22.73
C LYS A 115 -28.89 8.71 22.78
N ARG A 116 -27.86 9.53 23.06
CA ARG A 116 -27.97 11.00 23.12
C ARG A 116 -27.55 11.69 21.82
N ASN A 117 -27.51 10.96 20.70
CA ASN A 117 -26.99 11.45 19.42
C ASN A 117 -25.52 11.92 19.49
N THR A 118 -24.79 11.54 20.54
CA THR A 118 -23.35 11.78 20.63
C THR A 118 -22.63 10.75 19.79
N HIS A 119 -21.61 11.22 19.08
CA HIS A 119 -20.81 10.40 18.20
C HIS A 119 -19.46 10.13 18.86
N SER A 120 -19.07 8.87 18.95
CA SER A 120 -17.73 8.47 19.37
C SER A 120 -16.94 8.02 18.15
N VAL A 121 -15.73 8.54 17.99
CA VAL A 121 -14.81 8.15 16.92
C VAL A 121 -13.72 7.28 17.52
N TYR A 122 -13.57 6.06 17.00
CA TYR A 122 -12.50 5.15 17.41
C TYR A 122 -11.49 5.02 16.27
N LEU A 123 -10.22 5.05 16.64
CA LEU A 123 -9.10 4.90 15.72
C LEU A 123 -8.47 3.51 15.91
N LEU A 124 -8.55 2.69 14.87
CA LEU A 124 -7.92 1.38 14.81
C LEU A 124 -6.63 1.49 14.00
N ASN A 125 -5.49 1.37 14.67
CA ASN A 125 -4.16 1.44 14.05
C ASN A 125 -3.62 0.03 13.81
N PHE A 126 -3.82 -0.49 12.60
CA PHE A 126 -3.33 -1.80 12.23
C PHE A 126 -1.84 -1.75 11.93
N LYS A 127 -1.08 -2.71 12.44
CA LYS A 127 0.35 -2.92 12.12
C LYS A 127 0.54 -4.00 11.08
N GLY A 128 1.42 -3.78 10.12
CA GLY A 128 1.60 -4.70 9.00
C GLY A 128 2.63 -4.23 8.00
N VAL A 129 2.56 -4.81 6.80
CA VAL A 129 3.47 -4.54 5.69
C VAL A 129 2.67 -4.29 4.43
N TRP A 130 3.04 -3.25 3.68
CA TRP A 130 2.46 -2.97 2.37
C TRP A 130 3.18 -3.75 1.27
N GLN A 131 2.41 -4.39 0.39
CA GLN A 131 2.91 -5.15 -0.74
C GLN A 131 2.01 -4.98 -1.97
N ALA A 132 2.58 -5.22 -3.15
CA ALA A 132 1.81 -5.39 -4.37
C ALA A 132 1.53 -6.87 -4.58
N ASP A 133 0.29 -7.22 -4.90
CA ASP A 133 -0.05 -8.61 -5.20
C ASP A 133 0.39 -9.01 -6.62
N LYS A 134 0.15 -10.28 -6.98
CA LYS A 134 0.48 -10.82 -8.32
C LYS A 134 -0.18 -10.08 -9.50
N ASN A 135 -1.22 -9.29 -9.24
CA ASN A 135 -2.00 -8.51 -10.21
C ASN A 135 -1.72 -7.00 -10.07
N ASN A 136 -0.62 -6.60 -9.41
CA ASN A 136 -0.24 -5.21 -9.15
C ASN A 136 -1.27 -4.41 -8.32
N ARG A 137 -2.14 -5.09 -7.55
CA ARG A 137 -3.05 -4.43 -6.61
C ARG A 137 -2.30 -4.09 -5.34
N LEU A 138 -2.65 -2.95 -4.72
CA LEU A 138 -2.11 -2.62 -3.41
C LEU A 138 -2.73 -3.55 -2.37
N SER A 139 -1.91 -4.03 -1.44
CA SER A 139 -2.35 -4.91 -0.37
C SER A 139 -1.63 -4.58 0.93
N PHE A 140 -2.34 -4.73 2.04
CA PHE A 140 -1.78 -4.57 3.37
C PHE A 140 -1.84 -5.90 4.13
N HIS A 141 -0.68 -6.43 4.46
CA HIS A 141 -0.52 -7.69 5.17
C HIS A 141 -0.46 -7.39 6.67
N ILE A 142 -1.56 -7.64 7.36
CA ILE A 142 -1.67 -7.43 8.80
C ILE A 142 -0.79 -8.44 9.53
N LYS A 143 0.04 -7.95 10.45
CA LYS A 143 0.89 -8.79 11.30
C LYS A 143 0.03 -9.47 12.38
N LYS A 144 0.11 -10.79 12.49
CA LYS A 144 -0.52 -11.55 13.58
C LYS A 144 0.51 -12.36 14.35
N GLU A 145 0.11 -12.82 15.52
CA GLU A 145 0.96 -13.59 16.43
C GLU A 145 1.28 -15.00 15.90
N ASN A 146 0.27 -15.70 15.36
CA ASN A 146 0.39 -17.07 14.88
C ASN A 146 0.48 -17.09 13.36
N SER A 147 1.68 -16.87 12.80
CA SER A 147 2.22 -17.05 11.42
C SER A 147 1.37 -16.73 10.17
N GLY A 148 0.05 -16.77 10.23
CA GLY A 148 -0.87 -16.28 9.21
C GLY A 148 -0.80 -14.76 9.08
N ARG A 149 -0.91 -14.27 7.86
CA ARG A 149 -1.10 -12.85 7.55
C ARG A 149 -2.50 -12.68 6.99
N ASP A 150 -3.26 -11.78 7.58
CA ASP A 150 -4.51 -11.34 6.94
C ASP A 150 -4.15 -10.31 5.89
N ILE A 151 -4.80 -10.37 4.72
CA ILE A 151 -4.48 -9.48 3.60
C ILE A 151 -5.69 -8.61 3.29
N LEU A 152 -5.51 -7.30 3.44
CA LEU A 152 -6.47 -6.30 3.00
C LEU A 152 -6.16 -5.92 1.55
N TYR A 153 -6.99 -6.37 0.61
CA TYR A 153 -6.85 -6.05 -0.81
C TYR A 153 -7.55 -4.75 -1.18
N PHE A 154 -6.80 -3.83 -1.78
CA PHE A 154 -7.33 -2.56 -2.29
C PHE A 154 -7.74 -2.77 -3.75
N ASN A 155 -9.02 -3.08 -3.94
CA ASN A 155 -9.57 -3.62 -5.19
C ASN A 155 -9.66 -2.64 -6.37
N GLY A 156 -9.18 -1.40 -6.20
CA GLY A 156 -9.25 -0.35 -7.21
C GLY A 156 -7.92 -0.18 -7.93
N ALA A 157 -7.95 0.53 -9.05
CA ALA A 157 -6.70 0.99 -9.68
C ALA A 157 -6.09 2.14 -8.87
N TRP A 158 -4.78 2.22 -8.88
CA TRP A 158 -4.02 3.36 -8.36
C TRP A 158 -3.40 4.15 -9.52
N GLN A 159 -2.91 5.34 -9.22
CA GLN A 159 -2.26 6.25 -10.17
C GLN A 159 -1.05 6.91 -9.52
N ILE A 160 -0.21 7.57 -10.32
CA ILE A 160 0.91 8.36 -9.84
C ILE A 160 0.57 9.84 -9.96
N ASP A 161 0.91 10.62 -8.95
CA ASP A 161 0.71 12.07 -8.95
C ASP A 161 1.92 12.83 -9.51
N LYS A 162 1.82 14.16 -9.53
CA LYS A 162 2.92 15.04 -9.98
C LYS A 162 4.18 14.93 -9.13
N ASN A 163 4.08 14.42 -7.90
CA ASN A 163 5.18 14.27 -6.95
C ASN A 163 5.77 12.86 -6.95
N GLN A 164 5.44 12.06 -7.97
CA GLN A 164 5.87 10.67 -8.11
C GLN A 164 5.34 9.75 -7.00
N GLN A 165 4.20 10.09 -6.38
CA GLN A 165 3.58 9.32 -5.29
C GLN A 165 2.43 8.45 -5.80
N ILE A 166 2.25 7.28 -5.18
CA ILE A 166 1.09 6.43 -5.46
C ILE A 166 -0.15 7.01 -4.78
N ILE A 167 -1.19 7.24 -5.57
CA ILE A 167 -2.51 7.65 -5.13
C ILE A 167 -3.51 6.55 -5.39
N TYR A 168 -4.21 6.14 -4.32
CA TYR A 168 -5.36 5.26 -4.40
C TYR A 168 -6.63 6.03 -4.05
N LYS A 169 -7.63 6.00 -4.93
CA LYS A 169 -8.92 6.65 -4.70
C LYS A 169 -10.03 5.60 -4.62
N TYR A 170 -10.95 5.79 -3.69
CA TYR A 170 -12.17 4.99 -3.60
C TYR A 170 -13.37 5.83 -3.22
N GLU A 171 -14.55 5.41 -3.67
CA GLU A 171 -15.82 6.06 -3.37
C GLU A 171 -16.52 5.34 -2.23
N LYS A 172 -17.11 6.11 -1.32
CA LYS A 172 -17.98 5.57 -0.28
C LYS A 172 -19.28 6.36 -0.21
N ALA A 173 -20.41 5.65 -0.17
CA ALA A 173 -21.71 6.27 0.01
C ALA A 173 -21.88 6.76 1.45
N VAL A 174 -22.26 8.03 1.61
CA VAL A 174 -22.67 8.60 2.89
C VAL A 174 -24.18 8.41 3.03
N LEU A 175 -24.58 7.38 3.77
CA LEU A 175 -25.97 6.91 3.87
C LEU A 175 -26.97 8.03 4.24
N LEU A 176 -26.56 8.96 5.11
CA LEU A 176 -27.42 10.07 5.58
C LEU A 176 -27.75 11.09 4.47
N ARG A 177 -26.88 11.29 3.49
CA ARG A 177 -27.03 12.34 2.46
C ARG A 177 -27.25 11.77 1.06
N LYS A 178 -27.24 10.44 0.89
CA LYS A 178 -27.21 9.74 -0.41
C LYS A 178 -26.09 10.25 -1.36
N THR A 179 -25.09 10.94 -0.83
CA THR A 179 -23.96 11.48 -1.60
C THR A 179 -22.79 10.51 -1.56
N LYS A 180 -22.03 10.43 -2.65
CA LYS A 180 -20.76 9.71 -2.67
C LYS A 180 -19.62 10.65 -2.26
N LYS A 181 -18.76 10.18 -1.36
CA LYS A 181 -17.51 10.86 -0.99
C LYS A 181 -16.33 10.10 -1.58
N ILE A 182 -15.44 10.84 -2.23
CA ILE A 182 -14.17 10.30 -2.72
C ILE A 182 -13.15 10.38 -1.58
N HIS A 183 -12.57 9.25 -1.24
CA HIS A 183 -11.45 9.14 -0.30
C HIS A 183 -10.17 8.92 -1.10
N THR A 184 -9.10 9.57 -0.66
CA THR A 184 -7.78 9.51 -1.31
C THR A 184 -6.75 9.06 -0.30
N LEU A 185 -6.05 7.98 -0.61
CA LEU A 185 -4.88 7.50 0.14
C LEU A 185 -3.65 7.85 -0.68
N VAL A 186 -2.70 8.54 -0.04
CA VAL A 186 -1.44 8.94 -0.65
C VAL A 186 -0.31 8.19 0.03
N PHE A 187 0.40 7.38 -0.74
CA PHE A 187 1.54 6.61 -0.28
C PHE A 187 2.80 7.40 -0.56
N LYS A 188 3.43 7.94 0.47
CA LYS A 188 4.71 8.67 0.35
C LYS A 188 5.85 7.66 0.32
N GLY A 189 6.73 7.78 -0.66
CA GLY A 189 7.79 6.82 -0.91
C GLY A 189 8.72 7.27 -2.03
N HIS A 190 9.48 6.33 -2.60
CA HIS A 190 10.34 6.55 -3.76
C HIS A 190 10.44 5.30 -4.62
N TRP A 191 10.62 5.52 -5.91
CA TRP A 191 10.80 4.49 -6.92
C TRP A 191 12.23 3.99 -6.97
N ASP A 192 12.36 2.72 -7.35
CA ASP A 192 13.64 2.04 -7.62
C ASP A 192 13.45 0.98 -8.72
N ILE A 193 14.55 0.65 -9.41
CA ILE A 193 14.56 -0.28 -10.55
C ILE A 193 15.71 -1.26 -10.36
N ALA A 194 15.49 -2.27 -9.52
CA ALA A 194 16.51 -3.28 -9.23
C ALA A 194 16.43 -4.51 -10.13
N LYS A 195 15.28 -4.79 -10.77
CA LYS A 195 15.06 -6.05 -11.52
C LYS A 195 14.42 -5.79 -12.88
N LYS A 196 14.80 -6.61 -13.86
CA LYS A 196 14.19 -6.64 -15.19
C LYS A 196 12.67 -6.84 -15.09
N LEU A 197 11.91 -6.04 -15.83
CA LEU A 197 10.43 -6.07 -15.89
C LEU A 197 9.75 -5.86 -14.52
N ARG A 198 10.44 -5.21 -13.58
CA ARG A 198 9.89 -4.87 -12.26
C ARG A 198 10.10 -3.40 -11.97
N LEU A 199 9.16 -2.82 -11.22
CA LEU A 199 9.25 -1.47 -10.71
C LEU A 199 8.94 -1.49 -9.20
N LEU A 200 9.89 -1.05 -8.39
CA LEU A 200 9.79 -1.08 -6.93
C LEU A 200 9.41 0.31 -6.41
N TYR A 201 8.48 0.37 -5.46
CA TYR A 201 8.16 1.59 -4.71
C TYR A 201 8.32 1.35 -3.22
N TYR A 202 9.37 1.91 -2.63
CA TYR A 202 9.62 1.83 -1.20
C TYR A 202 8.86 2.92 -0.47
N LEU A 203 8.04 2.56 0.51
CA LEU A 203 7.44 3.53 1.43
C LEU A 203 8.50 4.10 2.37
N ASP A 204 9.33 3.21 2.90
CA ASP A 204 10.48 3.52 3.74
C ASP A 204 11.53 2.41 3.60
N LYS A 205 12.80 2.77 3.32
CA LYS A 205 13.90 1.79 3.17
C LYS A 205 14.23 1.05 4.47
N SER A 206 13.88 1.61 5.63
CA SER A 206 14.08 0.98 6.93
C SER A 206 13.02 -0.08 7.26
N THR A 207 12.07 -0.30 6.35
CA THR A 207 10.92 -1.16 6.57
C THR A 207 10.78 -2.17 5.44
N ASP A 208 10.12 -3.30 5.73
CA ASP A 208 9.79 -4.31 4.72
C ASP A 208 8.66 -3.90 3.75
N SER A 209 8.15 -2.67 3.88
CA SER A 209 7.01 -2.19 3.10
C SER A 209 7.42 -1.57 1.78
N ALA A 210 7.18 -2.33 0.72
CA ALA A 210 7.42 -1.90 -0.65
C ALA A 210 6.41 -2.53 -1.59
N PHE A 211 6.09 -1.82 -2.66
CA PHE A 211 5.31 -2.36 -3.77
C PHE A 211 6.25 -2.83 -4.88
N ASP A 212 6.35 -4.14 -5.09
CA ASP A 212 7.07 -4.75 -6.22
C ASP A 212 6.07 -5.02 -7.36
N PHE A 213 6.01 -4.10 -8.32
CA PHE A 213 5.12 -4.21 -9.46
C PHE A 213 5.76 -4.96 -10.61
N LYS A 214 5.00 -5.87 -11.22
CA LYS A 214 5.30 -6.42 -12.54
C LYS A 214 4.97 -5.38 -13.61
N ALA A 215 5.93 -5.07 -14.46
CA ALA A 215 5.80 -4.08 -15.51
C ALA A 215 6.26 -4.64 -16.87
N SER A 216 5.93 -3.91 -17.93
CA SER A 216 6.52 -4.11 -19.26
C SER A 216 8.00 -3.77 -19.27
N ALA A 217 8.64 -3.97 -20.43
CA ALA A 217 9.95 -3.38 -20.68
C ALA A 217 9.89 -1.87 -20.44
N ALA A 218 10.92 -1.34 -19.79
CA ALA A 218 11.04 0.09 -19.59
C ALA A 218 11.41 0.76 -20.91
N LEU A 219 10.91 1.98 -21.11
CA LEU A 219 11.25 2.83 -22.23
C LEU A 219 11.95 4.09 -21.68
N PRO A 220 13.26 4.01 -21.39
CA PRO A 220 14.02 5.15 -20.89
C PRO A 220 14.25 6.18 -22.02
N ARG A 221 14.18 7.45 -21.65
CA ARG A 221 14.45 8.62 -22.48
C ARG A 221 15.20 9.66 -21.65
N GLU A 222 15.73 10.68 -22.29
CA GLU A 222 16.56 11.73 -21.66
C GLU A 222 15.92 12.40 -20.42
N GLY A 223 14.60 12.59 -20.38
CA GLY A 223 13.94 13.25 -19.24
C GLY A 223 13.03 12.35 -18.40
N TYR A 224 12.89 11.08 -18.77
CA TYR A 224 11.95 10.18 -18.11
C TYR A 224 12.23 8.69 -18.35
N ILE A 225 11.67 7.84 -17.49
CA ILE A 225 11.55 6.40 -17.73
C ILE A 225 10.07 6.02 -17.72
N LYS A 226 9.60 5.40 -18.81
CA LYS A 226 8.21 4.94 -18.94
C LYS A 226 8.09 3.44 -18.70
N TYR A 227 7.05 3.04 -17.99
CA TYR A 227 6.62 1.66 -17.80
C TYR A 227 5.14 1.53 -18.11
N GLU A 228 4.74 0.41 -18.69
CA GLU A 228 3.35 0.00 -18.73
C GLU A 228 3.10 -1.10 -17.71
N LEU A 229 1.98 -1.03 -17.01
CA LEU A 229 1.58 -2.05 -16.05
C LEU A 229 0.08 -2.30 -16.10
N GLY A 230 -0.30 -3.56 -15.95
CA GLY A 230 -1.69 -3.97 -15.81
C GLY A 230 -2.04 -4.08 -14.33
N ILE A 231 -3.10 -3.39 -13.90
CA ILE A 231 -3.61 -3.46 -12.53
C ILE A 231 -4.93 -4.25 -12.53
N GLY A 232 -4.99 -5.34 -11.77
CA GLY A 232 -6.23 -6.09 -11.57
C GLY A 232 -7.26 -5.26 -10.81
N VAL A 233 -8.51 -5.28 -11.25
CA VAL A 233 -9.64 -4.64 -10.55
C VAL A 233 -10.71 -5.69 -10.37
N SER A 234 -11.25 -5.82 -9.15
CA SER A 234 -12.06 -6.99 -8.77
C SER A 234 -13.35 -7.15 -9.58
N ASP A 235 -13.90 -6.07 -10.13
CA ASP A 235 -15.11 -6.08 -10.96
C ASP A 235 -14.82 -6.04 -12.47
N ARG A 236 -13.57 -6.31 -12.88
CA ARG A 236 -13.16 -6.32 -14.30
C ARG A 236 -12.44 -7.61 -14.66
N LYS A 237 -12.82 -8.22 -15.79
CA LYS A 237 -12.13 -9.41 -16.33
C LYS A 237 -10.72 -9.07 -16.84
N ALA A 238 -10.55 -7.89 -17.43
CA ALA A 238 -9.27 -7.44 -17.97
C ALA A 238 -8.58 -6.45 -17.01
N PRO A 239 -7.24 -6.50 -16.87
CA PRO A 239 -6.48 -5.51 -16.12
C PRO A 239 -6.64 -4.10 -16.68
N VAL A 240 -6.64 -3.10 -15.80
CA VAL A 240 -6.55 -1.70 -16.20
C VAL A 240 -5.09 -1.39 -16.55
N ARG A 241 -4.82 -1.12 -17.82
CA ARG A 241 -3.51 -0.66 -18.27
C ARG A 241 -3.23 0.73 -17.72
N ARG A 242 -2.04 0.92 -17.16
CA ARG A 242 -1.54 2.21 -16.67
C ARG A 242 -0.13 2.42 -17.17
N VAL A 243 0.15 3.65 -17.57
CA VAL A 243 1.49 4.11 -17.90
C VAL A 243 2.03 4.86 -16.68
N VAL A 244 3.15 4.39 -16.17
CA VAL A 244 3.93 5.04 -15.13
C VAL A 244 5.08 5.77 -15.81
N THR A 245 5.16 7.08 -15.61
CA THR A 245 6.26 7.92 -16.13
C THR A 245 7.02 8.52 -14.96
N LEU A 246 8.25 8.06 -14.76
CA LEU A 246 9.17 8.62 -13.77
C LEU A 246 9.92 9.76 -14.43
N TYR A 247 9.63 10.99 -14.03
CA TYR A 247 10.34 12.17 -14.53
C TYR A 247 11.60 12.40 -13.71
N GLY A 248 12.68 12.77 -14.39
CA GLY A 248 13.98 12.91 -13.75
C GLY A 248 15.07 13.33 -14.71
N ARG A 249 16.32 13.24 -14.26
CA ARG A 249 17.49 13.64 -15.05
C ARG A 249 18.56 12.58 -14.97
N TRP A 250 19.15 12.26 -16.12
CA TRP A 250 20.33 11.40 -16.17
C TRP A 250 21.57 12.17 -15.74
N ARG A 251 22.43 11.51 -14.98
CA ARG A 251 23.76 12.00 -14.64
C ARG A 251 24.75 10.85 -14.68
N LEU A 252 25.99 11.20 -14.98
CA LEU A 252 27.13 10.32 -14.83
C LEU A 252 27.96 10.82 -13.66
N LYS A 253 28.30 9.94 -12.73
CA LYS A 253 29.24 10.21 -11.63
C LYS A 253 30.39 9.24 -11.66
N LYS A 254 31.59 9.72 -11.33
CA LYS A 254 32.82 8.92 -11.36
C LYS A 254 32.76 7.67 -10.47
N ASP A 255 32.15 7.79 -9.29
CA ASP A 255 32.10 6.77 -8.24
C ASP A 255 30.85 5.88 -8.29
N ALA A 256 29.76 6.38 -8.86
CA ALA A 256 28.46 5.67 -8.90
C ALA A 256 28.05 5.18 -10.30
N GLY A 257 28.67 5.71 -11.36
CA GLY A 257 28.31 5.43 -12.74
C GLY A 257 27.09 6.20 -13.22
N LEU A 258 26.21 5.55 -14.00
CA LEU A 258 25.04 6.19 -14.59
C LEU A 258 23.87 6.17 -13.59
N LEU A 259 23.27 7.32 -13.34
CA LEU A 259 22.17 7.44 -12.40
C LEU A 259 21.04 8.31 -12.95
N PHE A 260 19.82 8.03 -12.50
CA PHE A 260 18.62 8.79 -12.82
C PHE A 260 18.04 9.43 -11.56
N GLU A 261 18.14 10.76 -11.46
CA GLU A 261 17.65 11.51 -10.31
C GLU A 261 16.18 11.85 -10.48
N VAL A 262 15.36 11.36 -9.56
CA VAL A 262 13.92 11.64 -9.49
C VAL A 262 13.66 12.60 -8.33
N GLU A 263 12.93 13.67 -8.63
CA GLU A 263 12.49 14.65 -7.63
C GLU A 263 11.19 14.20 -6.97
N TYR A 264 11.14 14.32 -5.64
CA TYR A 264 9.96 14.00 -4.84
C TYR A 264 9.58 15.21 -3.99
N ALA A 265 8.28 15.42 -3.76
CA ALA A 265 7.78 16.59 -3.03
C ALA A 265 8.51 16.83 -1.69
N GLY A 266 9.14 18.00 -1.58
CA GLY A 266 9.79 18.47 -0.34
C GLY A 266 11.00 17.64 0.10
N LYS A 267 11.55 16.79 -0.77
CA LYS A 267 12.71 15.93 -0.44
C LYS A 267 13.85 16.17 -1.42
N LYS A 268 15.07 15.90 -0.97
CA LYS A 268 16.23 15.82 -1.86
C LYS A 268 15.95 14.78 -2.96
N PRO A 269 16.38 15.04 -4.21
CA PRO A 269 16.26 14.06 -5.28
C PRO A 269 16.82 12.71 -4.84
N LYS A 270 16.15 11.62 -5.25
CA LYS A 270 16.67 10.27 -5.05
C LYS A 270 17.18 9.75 -6.38
N ALA A 271 18.40 9.24 -6.37
CA ALA A 271 19.02 8.63 -7.52
C ALA A 271 18.64 7.14 -7.58
N ILE A 272 18.25 6.69 -8.77
CA ILE A 272 18.26 5.28 -9.16
C ILE A 272 19.60 5.05 -9.83
N ILE A 273 20.42 4.17 -9.27
CA ILE A 273 21.78 3.91 -9.72
C ILE A 273 21.75 2.71 -10.67
N PHE A 274 22.45 2.82 -11.79
CA PHE A 274 22.56 1.77 -12.78
C PHE A 274 24.02 1.43 -13.01
N GLY A 275 24.30 0.12 -13.06
CA GLY A 275 25.43 -0.35 -13.85
C GLY A 275 25.13 -0.10 -15.34
N ALA A 276 26.12 0.17 -16.17
CA ALA A 276 25.89 0.32 -17.60
C ALA A 276 27.07 -0.16 -18.43
N GLU A 277 26.79 -0.87 -19.53
CA GLU A 277 27.76 -1.00 -20.63
C GLU A 277 27.53 0.17 -21.59
N ALA A 278 28.52 1.06 -21.67
CA ALA A 278 28.47 2.24 -22.53
C ALA A 278 29.21 1.98 -23.83
N ARG A 279 28.58 2.27 -24.97
CA ARG A 279 29.20 2.25 -26.29
C ARG A 279 29.08 3.62 -26.94
N LEU A 280 30.18 4.09 -27.52
CA LEU A 280 30.14 5.27 -28.40
C LEU A 280 29.56 4.84 -29.75
N THR A 281 28.52 5.53 -30.20
CA THR A 281 27.98 5.36 -31.55
C THR A 281 28.46 6.50 -32.44
N ASP A 282 28.14 6.41 -33.74
CA ASP A 282 28.37 7.52 -34.65
C ASP A 282 27.57 8.76 -34.19
N ARG A 283 28.15 9.95 -34.36
CA ARG A 283 27.54 11.26 -34.03
C ARG A 283 27.47 11.66 -32.54
N ASP A 284 28.48 11.29 -31.74
CA ASP A 284 28.64 11.78 -30.35
C ASP A 284 27.46 11.42 -29.41
N ILE A 285 26.81 10.29 -29.71
CA ILE A 285 25.75 9.68 -28.93
C ILE A 285 26.32 8.46 -28.21
N PHE A 286 25.86 8.24 -26.97
CA PHE A 286 26.23 7.11 -26.14
C PHE A 286 25.05 6.19 -25.98
N SER A 287 25.23 4.92 -26.37
CA SER A 287 24.27 3.87 -26.08
C SER A 287 24.66 3.17 -24.79
N PHE A 288 23.79 3.23 -23.79
CA PHE A 288 23.97 2.57 -22.50
C PHE A 288 23.02 1.40 -22.39
N ARG A 289 23.55 0.19 -22.21
CA ARG A 289 22.78 -0.97 -21.78
C ARG A 289 22.77 -1.03 -20.26
N LEU A 290 21.60 -0.82 -19.66
CA LEU A 290 21.45 -0.67 -18.21
C LEU A 290 21.41 -2.02 -17.50
N LYS A 291 22.10 -2.07 -16.37
CA LYS A 291 22.25 -3.23 -15.50
C LYS A 291 21.99 -2.84 -14.05
N ASN A 292 21.62 -3.84 -13.25
CA ASN A 292 21.61 -3.70 -11.81
C ASN A 292 23.05 -3.42 -11.33
N ASP A 293 23.22 -2.44 -10.45
CA ASP A 293 24.51 -2.00 -9.93
C ASP A 293 25.15 -3.02 -8.97
N ILE A 294 24.36 -3.80 -8.25
CA ILE A 294 24.81 -4.80 -7.27
C ILE A 294 25.14 -6.13 -7.95
N GLU A 295 24.21 -6.69 -8.73
CA GLU A 295 24.31 -8.03 -9.33
C GLU A 295 24.90 -8.00 -10.76
N ASN A 296 25.13 -6.82 -11.33
CA ASN A 296 25.55 -6.64 -12.73
C ASN A 296 24.66 -7.37 -13.75
N LYS A 297 23.37 -7.56 -13.43
CA LYS A 297 22.39 -8.22 -14.30
C LYS A 297 21.71 -7.22 -15.23
N ASP A 298 21.55 -7.62 -16.49
CA ASP A 298 20.84 -6.83 -17.49
C ASP A 298 19.39 -6.55 -17.08
N LEU A 299 19.02 -5.26 -17.09
CA LEU A 299 17.65 -4.82 -16.80
C LEU A 299 16.76 -4.84 -18.04
N GLY A 300 17.33 -5.13 -19.22
CA GLY A 300 16.63 -5.13 -20.50
C GLY A 300 16.24 -3.73 -20.95
N MET A 301 17.02 -2.73 -20.56
CA MET A 301 16.79 -1.33 -20.89
C MET A 301 18.03 -0.78 -21.60
N ASN A 302 17.80 -0.06 -22.71
CA ASN A 302 18.84 0.66 -23.41
C ASN A 302 18.44 2.13 -23.49
N ILE A 303 19.39 3.03 -23.28
CA ILE A 303 19.18 4.47 -23.47
C ILE A 303 20.29 5.07 -24.31
N GLU A 304 19.89 5.95 -25.22
CA GLU A 304 20.80 6.79 -25.97
C GLU A 304 20.81 8.19 -25.38
N LEU A 305 21.99 8.68 -25.02
CA LEU A 305 22.20 10.00 -24.43
C LEU A 305 23.25 10.77 -25.24
N ARG A 306 22.99 12.05 -25.46
CA ARG A 306 23.94 12.97 -26.10
C ARG A 306 25.04 13.38 -25.12
N HIS A 307 26.24 13.61 -25.64
CA HIS A 307 27.40 14.10 -24.87
C HIS A 307 27.07 15.29 -23.95
N GLY A 308 26.34 16.29 -24.45
CA GLY A 308 26.05 17.54 -23.73
C GLY A 308 25.17 17.42 -22.47
N ILE A 309 24.60 16.23 -22.20
CA ILE A 309 23.79 15.99 -20.99
C ILE A 309 24.68 15.75 -19.77
N PHE A 310 25.93 15.32 -19.98
CA PHE A 310 26.86 15.03 -18.90
C PHE A 310 27.75 16.25 -18.63
N ASN A 311 27.84 16.66 -17.36
CA ASN A 311 28.72 17.74 -16.91
C ASN A 311 30.22 17.39 -17.13
N ARG A 312 31.15 18.23 -16.66
CA ARG A 312 32.63 18.02 -16.73
C ARG A 312 33.11 16.60 -16.35
N GLU A 313 32.44 15.92 -15.41
CA GLU A 313 32.77 14.53 -15.04
C GLU A 313 32.44 13.52 -16.15
N GLY A 314 31.37 13.78 -16.91
CA GLY A 314 31.07 13.09 -18.15
C GLY A 314 32.20 13.23 -19.15
N GLU A 315 32.67 14.45 -19.39
CA GLU A 315 33.75 14.71 -20.36
C GLU A 315 35.04 13.91 -20.08
N ALA A 316 35.39 13.70 -18.81
CA ALA A 316 36.54 12.88 -18.44
C ALA A 316 36.34 11.39 -18.79
N PHE A 317 35.15 10.84 -18.51
CA PHE A 317 34.77 9.48 -18.93
C PHE A 317 34.78 9.33 -20.46
N LEU A 318 34.34 10.38 -21.15
CA LEU A 318 34.24 10.44 -22.61
C LEU A 318 35.63 10.43 -23.26
N ARG A 319 36.61 11.12 -22.66
CA ARG A 319 38.02 11.05 -23.07
C ARG A 319 38.59 9.65 -22.88
N PHE A 320 38.29 8.99 -21.76
CA PHE A 320 38.78 7.63 -21.48
C PHE A 320 38.29 6.60 -22.51
N LEU A 321 36.99 6.61 -22.84
CA LEU A 321 36.42 5.75 -23.88
C LEU A 321 37.06 5.96 -25.26
N LYS A 322 37.26 7.24 -25.66
CA LYS A 322 37.89 7.57 -26.94
C LYS A 322 39.37 7.15 -27.00
N LEU A 323 40.11 7.28 -25.89
CA LEU A 323 41.54 6.96 -25.82
C LEU A 323 41.83 5.46 -25.95
N ARG A 324 40.99 4.59 -25.37
CA ARG A 324 41.26 3.16 -25.35
C ARG A 324 40.87 2.40 -26.63
N ARG A 325 40.20 3.05 -27.60
CA ARG A 325 39.56 2.39 -28.75
C ARG A 325 38.64 1.22 -28.32
N GLU A 326 38.19 1.22 -27.07
CA GLU A 326 37.34 0.18 -26.52
C GLU A 326 35.90 0.44 -26.95
N SER A 327 35.25 -0.58 -27.52
CA SER A 327 33.88 -0.47 -28.02
C SER A 327 32.84 -0.46 -26.90
N ALA A 328 33.21 -0.87 -25.68
CA ALA A 328 32.34 -0.89 -24.52
C ALA A 328 33.12 -0.79 -23.20
N VAL A 329 32.66 0.06 -22.27
CA VAL A 329 33.17 0.11 -20.88
C VAL A 329 32.00 -0.07 -19.91
N TYR A 330 32.22 -0.86 -18.85
CA TYR A 330 31.27 -0.97 -17.76
C TYR A 330 31.44 0.19 -16.78
N VAL A 331 30.34 0.82 -16.39
CA VAL A 331 30.31 1.92 -15.40
C VAL A 331 29.42 1.52 -14.24
N GLY A 332 29.91 1.59 -13.01
CA GLY A 332 29.16 1.24 -11.80
C GLY A 332 29.96 1.45 -10.50
N ALA A 333 29.28 1.35 -9.35
CA ALA A 333 29.89 1.54 -8.04
C ALA A 333 30.98 0.49 -7.77
N GLY A 334 32.24 0.93 -7.71
CA GLY A 334 33.39 0.06 -7.37
C GLY A 334 34.58 0.12 -8.35
N LEU A 335 34.44 0.74 -9.52
CA LEU A 335 35.58 0.98 -10.41
C LEU A 335 36.22 2.34 -10.13
N ARG A 336 37.49 2.33 -9.70
CA ARG A 336 38.36 3.51 -9.83
C ARG A 336 38.77 3.63 -11.29
N TRP A 337 38.30 4.69 -11.98
CA TRP A 337 38.84 5.09 -13.29
C TRP A 337 40.23 5.69 -13.16
#